data_AF-A0A849HIZ0-F1
#
_entry.id   AF-A0A849HIZ0-F1
#
_cell.length_a   1.000
_cell.length_b   1.000
_cell.length_c   1.000
_cell.angle_alpha   90.00
_cell.angle_beta   90.00
_cell.angle_gamma   90.00
#
_symmetry.space_group_name_H-M   'P 1'
#
loop_
_entity.id
_entity.type
_entity.pdbx_description
1 polymer ?
#
loop_
_entity_poly.entity_id
_entity_poly.type
_entity_poly.pdbx_seq_one_letter_code
_entity_poly.pdbx_strand_id
1 'polypeptide(L)'
;AWVGFTLPSAALMLALAYWMNMFQSMPMARGALHGLQLAAVAVVAQALYVMARSLCPDTPRRALALLAAAILGLQPGTSGQILVLVIGAVIGGLALEQEGTVGAATRGAGLSMRAHRAAVACMLVFLLLLLLAFLVPQHGALALFGAFYQTGALVFGGGHVVLPLLRDSVVMPGWISPQWFLAGYGAAQAVPGPLFTVAAFLGALASGGPGGIWGAAIATLAIFLPGLLIVAATLPYWEVLRHRRGLATAMMGVNAAVVGLLGAAFINLLTLSTVHSPWDLPIAGAALLLLVVGRARPLLVVIFCAAAGAAI
;
A
#
# COMPACT_ATOMS: atom_id res chain seq x y z
N ALA A 1 0.91 19.77 10.02
CA ALA A 1 1.38 18.40 10.31
C ALA A 1 1.62 17.57 9.05
N TRP A 2 0.60 17.26 8.24
CA TRP A 2 0.75 16.41 7.04
C TRP A 2 1.85 16.89 6.06
N VAL A 3 1.86 18.18 5.71
CA VAL A 3 2.88 18.80 4.84
C VAL A 3 4.28 18.57 5.43
N GLY A 4 4.51 18.96 6.69
CA GLY A 4 5.82 18.83 7.34
C GLY A 4 6.33 17.39 7.49
N PHE A 5 5.43 16.39 7.52
CA PHE A 5 5.80 14.97 7.60
C PHE A 5 6.00 14.33 6.21
N THR A 6 5.20 14.73 5.22
CA THR A 6 5.14 14.06 3.90
C THR A 6 6.11 14.68 2.91
N LEU A 7 6.24 16.00 2.88
CA LEU A 7 7.00 16.71 1.85
C LEU A 7 8.51 16.40 1.88
N PRO A 8 9.20 16.35 3.05
CA PRO A 8 10.60 15.96 3.09
C PRO A 8 10.84 14.54 2.58
N SER A 9 9.98 13.59 2.98
CA SER A 9 10.06 12.20 2.54
C SER A 9 9.77 12.06 1.04
N ALA A 10 8.75 12.76 0.52
CA ALA A 10 8.44 12.79 -0.90
C ALA A 10 9.58 13.43 -1.73
N ALA A 11 10.22 14.48 -1.21
CA ALA A 11 11.38 15.09 -1.84
C ALA A 11 12.60 14.15 -1.88
N LEU A 12 12.85 13.38 -0.82
CA LEU A 12 13.89 12.35 -0.80
C LEU A 12 13.58 11.24 -1.83
N MET A 13 12.33 10.79 -1.90
CA MET A 13 11.90 9.79 -2.88
C MET A 13 12.00 10.32 -4.32
N LEU A 14 11.69 11.59 -4.57
CA LEU A 14 11.88 12.24 -5.87
C LEU A 14 13.38 12.36 -6.23
N ALA A 15 14.21 12.79 -5.28
CA ALA A 15 15.65 12.87 -5.49
C ALA A 15 16.25 11.50 -5.82
N LEU A 16 15.76 10.45 -5.15
CA LEU A 16 16.15 9.08 -5.44
C LEU A 16 15.73 8.62 -6.85
N ALA A 17 14.53 8.99 -7.30
CA ALA A 17 14.08 8.68 -8.66
C ALA A 17 15.02 9.29 -9.71
N TYR A 18 15.40 10.55 -9.55
CA TYR A 18 16.37 11.20 -10.43
C TYR A 18 17.76 10.57 -10.35
N TRP A 19 18.25 10.32 -9.13
CA TRP A 19 19.55 9.68 -8.90
C TRP A 19 19.63 8.34 -9.63
N MET A 20 18.67 7.46 -9.38
CA MET A 20 18.71 6.14 -9.96
C MET A 20 18.57 6.17 -11.49
N ASN A 21 17.69 7.02 -12.03
CA ASN A 21 17.54 7.14 -13.49
C ASN A 21 18.82 7.63 -14.18
N MET A 22 19.57 8.52 -13.53
CA MET A 22 20.84 9.05 -14.03
C MET A 22 21.97 8.01 -13.97
N PHE A 23 22.02 7.19 -12.91
CA PHE A 23 23.15 6.30 -12.62
C PHE A 23 22.93 4.83 -12.99
N GLN A 24 21.76 4.46 -13.55
CA GLN A 24 21.41 3.07 -13.91
C GLN A 24 22.40 2.36 -14.87
N SER A 25 23.24 3.11 -15.59
CA SER A 25 24.28 2.58 -16.47
C SER A 25 25.53 2.09 -15.73
N MET A 26 25.73 2.52 -14.47
CA MET A 26 26.89 2.09 -13.68
C MET A 26 26.65 0.73 -13.04
N PRO A 27 27.61 -0.23 -13.12
CA PRO A 27 27.46 -1.57 -12.54
C PRO A 27 27.10 -1.55 -11.05
N MET A 28 27.79 -0.71 -10.26
CA MET A 28 27.52 -0.57 -8.82
C MET A 28 26.10 -0.07 -8.54
N ALA A 29 25.56 0.85 -9.36
CA ALA A 29 24.20 1.36 -9.18
C ALA A 29 23.16 0.29 -9.52
N ARG A 30 23.42 -0.55 -10.54
CA ARG A 30 22.58 -1.70 -10.87
C ARG A 30 22.57 -2.74 -9.74
N GLY A 31 23.73 -3.02 -9.16
CA GLY A 31 23.84 -3.90 -7.99
C GLY A 31 23.09 -3.34 -6.77
N ALA A 32 23.24 -2.05 -6.48
CA ALA A 32 22.48 -1.40 -5.41
C ALA A 32 20.96 -1.46 -5.62
N LEU A 33 20.49 -1.25 -6.86
CA LEU A 33 19.08 -1.42 -7.24
C LEU A 33 18.60 -2.84 -6.96
N HIS A 34 19.37 -3.85 -7.33
CA HIS A 34 19.07 -5.25 -7.03
C HIS A 34 18.99 -5.51 -5.52
N GLY A 35 19.95 -4.97 -4.76
CA GLY A 35 19.94 -4.98 -3.30
C GLY A 35 18.67 -4.39 -2.68
N LEU A 36 18.17 -3.27 -3.21
CA LEU A 36 16.90 -2.69 -2.75
C LEU A 36 15.69 -3.58 -3.04
N GLN A 37 15.71 -4.34 -4.13
CA GLN A 37 14.67 -5.34 -4.41
C GLN A 37 14.70 -6.48 -3.39
N LEU A 38 15.88 -6.95 -3.00
CA LEU A 38 16.02 -7.96 -1.93
C LEU A 38 15.52 -7.45 -0.59
N ALA A 39 15.81 -6.18 -0.25
CA ALA A 39 15.25 -5.54 0.94
C ALA A 39 13.72 -5.47 0.89
N ALA A 40 13.14 -5.13 -0.27
CA ALA A 40 11.69 -5.11 -0.47
C ALA A 40 11.07 -6.48 -0.19
N VAL A 41 11.65 -7.57 -0.72
CA VAL A 41 11.17 -8.94 -0.47
C VAL A 41 11.17 -9.27 1.03
N ALA A 42 12.28 -9.00 1.71
CA ALA A 42 12.40 -9.28 3.16
C ALA A 42 11.39 -8.49 3.99
N VAL A 43 11.18 -7.20 3.66
CA VAL A 43 10.21 -6.34 4.33
C VAL A 43 8.77 -6.81 4.08
N VAL A 44 8.42 -7.15 2.84
CA VAL A 44 7.07 -7.64 2.51
C VAL A 44 6.79 -8.95 3.23
N ALA A 45 7.76 -9.86 3.28
CA ALA A 45 7.65 -11.11 4.03
C ALA A 45 7.40 -10.86 5.52
N GLN A 46 8.16 -9.94 6.13
CA GLN A 46 7.96 -9.55 7.53
C GLN A 46 6.57 -8.93 7.75
N ALA A 47 6.17 -8.00 6.88
CA ALA A 47 4.87 -7.34 6.98
C ALA A 47 3.73 -8.35 6.89
N LEU A 48 3.80 -9.27 5.93
CA LEU A 48 2.83 -10.36 5.76
C LEU A 48 2.77 -11.24 7.02
N TYR A 49 3.92 -11.63 7.58
CA TYR A 49 3.96 -12.42 8.81
C TYR A 49 3.29 -11.71 10.00
N VAL A 50 3.62 -10.44 10.21
CA VAL A 50 3.06 -9.63 11.30
C VAL A 50 1.55 -9.46 11.12
N MET A 51 1.11 -9.13 9.91
CA MET A 51 -0.30 -8.91 9.59
C MET A 51 -1.12 -10.20 9.67
N ALA A 52 -0.59 -11.32 9.19
CA ALA A 52 -1.28 -12.61 9.29
C ALA A 52 -1.54 -12.98 10.76
N ARG A 53 -0.57 -12.74 11.64
CA ARG A 53 -0.72 -13.00 13.08
C ARG A 53 -1.69 -12.05 13.77
N SER A 54 -1.72 -10.77 13.39
CA SER A 54 -2.54 -9.76 14.06
C SER A 54 -3.97 -9.68 13.52
N LEU A 55 -4.15 -9.86 12.21
CA LEU A 55 -5.44 -9.67 11.52
C LEU A 55 -6.19 -10.98 11.27
N CYS A 56 -5.48 -12.12 11.21
CA CYS A 56 -6.07 -13.45 11.04
C CYS A 56 -5.77 -14.40 12.21
N PRO A 57 -6.12 -14.04 13.47
CA PRO A 57 -5.84 -14.88 14.62
C PRO A 57 -6.64 -16.19 14.59
N ASP A 58 -7.88 -16.13 14.10
CA ASP A 58 -8.87 -17.22 14.09
C ASP A 58 -8.98 -17.95 12.74
N THR A 59 -9.54 -19.16 12.77
CA THR A 59 -9.73 -20.02 11.60
C THR A 59 -10.58 -19.37 10.49
N PRO A 60 -11.74 -18.72 10.76
CA PRO A 60 -12.53 -18.13 9.68
C PRO A 60 -11.81 -16.98 8.97
N ARG A 61 -11.06 -16.12 9.69
CA ARG A 61 -10.24 -15.09 9.04
C ARG A 61 -9.08 -15.66 8.23
N ARG A 62 -8.42 -16.73 8.72
CA ARG A 62 -7.39 -17.42 7.92
C ARG A 62 -7.98 -18.04 6.65
N ALA A 63 -9.15 -18.66 6.75
CA ALA A 63 -9.85 -19.22 5.59
C ALA A 63 -10.22 -18.11 4.58
N LEU A 64 -10.70 -16.96 5.06
CA LEU A 64 -11.01 -15.80 4.23
C LEU A 64 -9.76 -15.22 3.54
N ALA A 65 -8.63 -15.15 4.25
CA ALA A 65 -7.35 -14.74 3.67
C ALA A 65 -6.89 -15.71 2.56
N LEU A 66 -6.99 -17.03 2.79
CA LEU A 66 -6.66 -18.03 1.78
C LEU A 66 -7.60 -17.97 0.58
N LEU A 67 -8.90 -17.77 0.80
CA LEU A 67 -9.89 -17.57 -0.25
C LEU A 67 -9.55 -16.33 -1.09
N ALA A 68 -9.23 -15.21 -0.45
CA ALA A 68 -8.83 -14.00 -1.14
C ALA A 68 -7.56 -14.20 -1.97
N ALA A 69 -6.56 -14.91 -1.43
CA ALA A 69 -5.34 -15.24 -2.16
C ALA A 69 -5.62 -16.14 -3.38
N ALA A 70 -6.50 -17.13 -3.25
CA ALA A 70 -6.90 -18.02 -4.33
C ALA A 70 -7.65 -17.28 -5.45
N ILE A 71 -8.61 -16.42 -5.10
CA ILE A 71 -9.35 -15.60 -6.06
C ILE A 71 -8.39 -14.69 -6.85
N LEU A 72 -7.44 -14.04 -6.17
CA LEU A 72 -6.45 -13.18 -6.82
C LEU A 72 -5.44 -13.95 -7.68
N GLY A 73 -5.17 -15.22 -7.36
CA GLY A 73 -4.38 -16.10 -8.22
C GLY A 73 -5.08 -16.43 -9.55
N LEU A 74 -6.41 -16.55 -9.52
CA LEU A 74 -7.22 -16.82 -10.72
C LEU A 74 -7.55 -15.55 -11.51
N GLN A 75 -7.76 -14.44 -10.81
CA GLN A 75 -8.13 -13.15 -11.39
C GLN A 75 -7.22 -12.05 -10.83
N PRO A 76 -5.99 -11.91 -11.34
CA PRO A 76 -5.10 -10.84 -10.95
C PRO A 76 -5.63 -9.47 -11.42
N GLY A 77 -5.16 -8.40 -10.78
CA GLY A 77 -5.52 -7.03 -11.13
C GLY A 77 -6.62 -6.43 -10.26
N THR A 78 -6.93 -5.16 -10.54
CA THR A 78 -7.74 -4.32 -9.66
C THR A 78 -9.18 -4.81 -9.46
N SER A 79 -9.76 -5.46 -10.47
CA SER A 79 -11.10 -6.06 -10.35
C SER A 79 -11.14 -7.20 -9.34
N GLY A 80 -10.12 -8.06 -9.34
CA GLY A 80 -9.95 -9.13 -8.35
C GLY A 80 -9.75 -8.57 -6.95
N GLN A 81 -8.97 -7.49 -6.81
CA GLN A 81 -8.73 -6.81 -5.53
C GLN A 81 -10.03 -6.25 -4.94
N ILE A 82 -10.82 -5.52 -5.73
CA ILE A 82 -12.13 -4.99 -5.29
C ILE A 82 -13.07 -6.14 -4.91
N LEU A 83 -13.11 -7.20 -5.72
CA LEU A 83 -13.94 -8.37 -5.46
C LEU A 83 -13.62 -9.01 -4.11
N VAL A 84 -12.34 -9.28 -3.81
CA VAL A 84 -11.96 -9.89 -2.53
C VAL A 84 -12.21 -8.97 -1.33
N LEU A 85 -12.06 -7.65 -1.49
CA LEU A 85 -12.38 -6.68 -0.43
C LEU A 85 -13.89 -6.66 -0.13
N VAL A 86 -14.73 -6.69 -1.17
CA VAL A 86 -16.19 -6.75 -1.02
C VAL A 86 -16.63 -8.07 -0.40
N ILE A 87 -16.10 -9.20 -0.89
CA ILE A 87 -16.36 -10.52 -0.30
C ILE A 87 -15.95 -10.54 1.17
N GLY A 88 -14.76 -10.01 1.48
CA GLY A 88 -14.27 -9.87 2.84
C GLY A 88 -15.20 -9.05 3.72
N ALA A 89 -15.67 -7.89 3.24
CA ALA A 89 -16.60 -7.04 3.97
C ALA A 89 -17.95 -7.73 4.23
N VAL A 90 -18.50 -8.42 3.23
CA VAL A 90 -19.80 -9.11 3.34
C VAL A 90 -19.70 -10.32 4.27
N ILE A 91 -18.73 -11.21 4.06
CA ILE A 91 -18.52 -12.38 4.93
C ILE A 91 -18.17 -11.93 6.34
N GLY A 92 -17.32 -10.91 6.50
CA GLY A 92 -17.02 -10.32 7.80
C GLY A 92 -18.27 -9.79 8.50
N GLY A 93 -19.11 -9.04 7.78
CA GLY A 93 -20.34 -8.46 8.30
C GLY A 93 -21.38 -9.50 8.75
N LEU A 94 -21.46 -10.63 8.05
CA LEU A 94 -22.49 -11.67 8.27
C LEU A 94 -22.03 -12.82 9.19
N ALA A 95 -20.75 -13.19 9.15
CA ALA A 95 -20.26 -14.43 9.75
C ALA A 95 -19.24 -14.23 10.89
N LEU A 96 -18.62 -13.04 11.00
CA LEU A 96 -17.69 -12.77 12.10
C LEU A 96 -18.42 -12.12 13.28
N GLU A 97 -18.18 -12.64 14.46
CA GLU A 97 -18.65 -12.05 15.71
C GLU A 97 -17.54 -11.23 16.35
N GLN A 98 -17.94 -10.13 16.99
CA GLN A 98 -17.02 -9.28 17.74
C GLN A 98 -16.98 -9.77 19.20
N GLU A 99 -15.83 -10.26 19.65
CA GLU A 99 -15.58 -10.56 21.06
C GLU A 99 -15.42 -9.24 21.84
N GLY A 100 -16.46 -8.85 22.60
CA GLY A 100 -16.40 -7.68 23.48
C GLY A 100 -17.68 -6.86 23.53
N THR A 101 -18.09 -6.48 24.75
CA THR A 101 -19.30 -5.72 25.06
C THR A 101 -19.30 -4.35 24.38
N VAL A 102 -20.30 -4.12 23.51
CA VAL A 102 -20.67 -2.78 23.08
C VAL A 102 -21.26 -2.08 24.31
N GLY A 103 -20.41 -1.32 25.01
CA GLY A 103 -20.82 -0.39 26.05
C GLY A 103 -21.90 0.55 25.52
N ALA A 104 -22.88 0.85 26.38
CA ALA A 104 -24.10 1.57 26.08
C ALA A 104 -23.85 2.84 25.23
N ALA A 105 -24.70 3.02 24.23
CA ALA A 105 -24.71 4.19 23.36
C ALA A 105 -24.69 5.49 24.17
N THR A 106 -23.59 6.23 24.10
CA THR A 106 -23.57 7.64 24.47
C THR A 106 -24.45 8.39 23.49
N ARG A 107 -25.50 9.07 24.01
CA ARG A 107 -26.34 9.97 23.22
C ARG A 107 -25.43 10.99 22.55
N GLY A 108 -25.47 11.02 21.21
CA GLY A 108 -24.64 11.91 20.41
C GLY A 108 -24.81 13.35 20.86
N ALA A 109 -23.69 14.01 21.16
CA ALA A 109 -23.65 15.46 21.20
C ALA A 109 -24.21 15.98 19.86
N GLY A 110 -25.17 16.91 19.91
CA GLY A 110 -25.82 17.43 18.71
C GLY A 110 -24.78 17.89 17.68
N LEU A 111 -24.75 17.24 16.52
CA LEU A 111 -23.90 17.62 15.40
C LEU A 111 -24.33 18.99 14.88
N SER A 112 -23.38 19.92 14.74
CA SER A 112 -23.70 21.19 14.08
C SER A 112 -24.06 20.93 12.60
N MET A 113 -25.07 21.63 12.09
CA MET A 113 -25.50 21.51 10.68
C MET A 113 -24.35 21.78 9.70
N ARG A 114 -23.38 22.63 10.09
CA ARG A 114 -22.18 22.91 9.29
C ARG A 114 -21.25 21.70 9.19
N ALA A 115 -21.01 21.01 10.31
CA ALA A 115 -20.18 19.80 10.34
C ALA A 115 -20.82 18.67 9.53
N HIS A 116 -22.15 18.49 9.64
CA HIS A 116 -22.89 17.52 8.85
C HIS A 116 -22.75 17.80 7.33
N ARG A 117 -23.00 19.05 6.90
CA ARG A 117 -22.88 19.43 5.48
C ARG A 117 -21.46 19.26 4.94
N ALA A 118 -20.44 19.63 5.72
CA ALA A 118 -19.04 19.44 5.33
C ALA A 118 -18.69 17.96 5.16
N ALA A 119 -19.16 17.10 6.08
CA ALA A 119 -18.94 15.67 5.99
C ALA A 119 -19.60 15.03 4.76
N VAL A 120 -20.86 15.38 4.50
CA VAL A 120 -21.58 14.91 3.31
C VAL A 120 -20.89 15.39 2.04
N ALA A 121 -20.47 16.66 1.98
CA ALA A 121 -19.72 17.18 0.84
C ALA A 121 -18.40 16.41 0.61
N CYS A 122 -17.62 16.16 1.66
CA CYS A 122 -16.38 15.38 1.55
C CYS A 122 -16.65 13.94 1.09
N MET A 123 -17.72 13.30 1.57
CA MET A 123 -18.11 11.96 1.14
C MET A 123 -18.54 11.95 -0.34
N LEU A 124 -19.33 12.93 -0.77
CA LEU A 124 -19.75 13.04 -2.17
C LEU A 124 -18.56 13.30 -3.10
N VAL A 125 -17.62 14.17 -2.70
CA VAL A 125 -16.37 14.40 -3.44
C VAL A 125 -15.54 13.12 -3.49
N PHE A 126 -15.42 12.38 -2.38
CA PHE A 126 -14.71 11.10 -2.35
C PHE A 126 -15.29 10.11 -3.36
N LEU A 127 -16.61 9.90 -3.34
CA LEU A 127 -17.31 8.97 -4.21
C LEU A 127 -17.26 9.42 -5.68
N LEU A 128 -17.40 10.72 -5.94
CA LEU A 128 -17.31 11.28 -7.28
C LEU A 128 -15.90 11.07 -7.87
N LEU A 129 -14.85 11.42 -7.12
CA LEU A 129 -13.47 11.23 -7.57
C LEU A 129 -13.14 9.74 -7.74
N LEU A 130 -13.67 8.87 -6.88
CA LEU A 130 -13.49 7.43 -7.03
C LEU A 130 -14.15 6.93 -8.31
N LEU A 131 -15.39 7.31 -8.57
CA LEU A 131 -16.10 6.97 -9.80
C LEU A 131 -15.35 7.49 -11.03
N LEU A 132 -14.92 8.75 -11.01
CA LEU A 132 -14.15 9.35 -12.09
C LEU A 132 -12.82 8.62 -12.32
N ALA A 133 -12.13 8.19 -11.25
CA ALA A 133 -10.87 7.45 -11.38
C ALA A 133 -11.02 6.15 -12.20
N PHE A 134 -12.18 5.48 -12.14
CA PHE A 134 -12.47 4.30 -12.98
C PHE A 134 -12.82 4.64 -14.44
N LEU A 135 -13.20 5.89 -14.72
CA LEU A 135 -13.67 6.34 -16.03
C LEU A 135 -12.58 7.08 -16.83
N VAL A 136 -11.46 7.40 -16.20
CA VAL A 136 -10.37 8.19 -16.79
C VAL A 136 -9.58 7.37 -17.82
N PRO A 137 -9.07 8.00 -18.90
CA PRO A 137 -8.24 7.35 -19.91
C PRO A 137 -6.95 6.72 -19.36
N GLN A 138 -6.35 5.83 -20.15
CA GLN A 138 -5.17 5.03 -19.76
C GLN A 138 -3.84 5.80 -19.76
N HIS A 139 -3.81 7.08 -20.17
CA HIS A 139 -2.59 7.88 -20.25
C HIS A 139 -2.80 9.33 -19.83
N GLY A 140 -1.72 9.96 -19.36
CA GLY A 140 -1.64 11.37 -18.99
C GLY A 140 -1.76 11.62 -17.48
N ALA A 141 -1.78 12.90 -17.11
CA ALA A 141 -1.85 13.35 -15.72
C ALA A 141 -3.11 12.83 -14.99
N LEU A 142 -4.23 12.76 -15.69
CA LEU A 142 -5.47 12.24 -15.12
C LEU A 142 -5.38 10.73 -14.86
N ALA A 143 -4.79 9.96 -15.78
CA ALA A 143 -4.58 8.51 -15.59
C ALA A 143 -3.73 8.25 -14.35
N LEU A 144 -2.63 8.99 -14.21
CA LEU A 144 -1.77 8.93 -13.03
C LEU A 144 -2.54 9.29 -11.76
N PHE A 145 -3.31 10.38 -11.78
CA PHE A 145 -4.15 10.75 -10.64
C PHE A 145 -5.15 9.64 -10.28
N GLY A 146 -5.87 9.11 -11.27
CA GLY A 146 -6.87 8.05 -11.07
C GLY A 146 -6.27 6.79 -10.45
N ALA A 147 -5.15 6.31 -10.99
CA ALA A 147 -4.43 5.13 -10.50
C ALA A 147 -4.02 5.27 -9.01
N PHE A 148 -3.40 6.39 -8.65
CA PHE A 148 -2.96 6.63 -7.27
C PHE A 148 -4.12 6.95 -6.33
N TYR A 149 -5.16 7.64 -6.80
CA TYR A 149 -6.37 7.91 -6.03
C TYR A 149 -7.13 6.63 -5.72
N GLN A 150 -7.32 5.76 -6.72
CA GLN A 150 -7.95 4.45 -6.56
C GLN A 150 -7.15 3.58 -5.58
N THR A 151 -5.83 3.55 -5.74
CA THR A 151 -4.96 2.85 -4.79
C THR A 151 -5.17 3.39 -3.39
N GLY A 152 -5.07 4.69 -3.17
CA GLY A 152 -5.27 5.32 -1.87
C GLY A 152 -6.66 5.08 -1.26
N ALA A 153 -7.70 4.94 -2.09
CA ALA A 153 -9.08 4.66 -1.66
C ALA A 153 -9.30 3.20 -1.27
N LEU A 154 -8.53 2.27 -1.83
CA LEU A 154 -8.67 0.83 -1.62
C LEU A 154 -7.67 0.27 -0.59
N VAL A 155 -6.75 1.08 -0.06
CA VAL A 155 -5.85 0.63 1.01
C VAL A 155 -6.59 0.49 2.33
N PHE A 156 -6.64 -0.74 2.82
CA PHE A 156 -7.04 -1.08 4.18
C PHE A 156 -5.90 -1.86 4.86
N GLY A 157 -5.70 -1.73 6.17
CA GLY A 157 -4.78 -2.62 6.91
C GLY A 157 -3.30 -2.22 6.98
N GLY A 158 -2.94 -0.96 6.65
CA GLY A 158 -1.62 -0.39 6.93
C GLY A 158 -0.75 -0.13 5.70
N GLY A 159 0.42 0.47 5.91
CA GLY A 159 1.27 0.99 4.85
C GLY A 159 1.68 -0.05 3.79
N HIS A 160 1.90 -1.31 4.18
CA HIS A 160 2.43 -2.36 3.30
C HIS A 160 1.39 -2.92 2.32
N VAL A 161 0.10 -2.74 2.62
CA VAL A 161 -1.02 -3.24 1.79
C VAL A 161 -1.22 -2.40 0.53
N VAL A 162 -0.61 -1.21 0.49
CA VAL A 162 -0.61 -0.38 -0.72
C VAL A 162 0.20 -1.01 -1.85
N LEU A 163 1.12 -1.92 -1.53
CA LEU A 163 2.06 -2.47 -2.50
C LEU A 163 1.35 -3.23 -3.62
N PRO A 164 0.44 -4.19 -3.37
CA PRO A 164 -0.20 -4.93 -4.46
C PRO A 164 -1.11 -4.05 -5.31
N LEU A 165 -1.81 -3.10 -4.66
CA LEU A 165 -2.67 -2.13 -5.34
C LEU A 165 -1.85 -1.22 -6.28
N LEU A 166 -0.72 -0.68 -5.80
CA LEU A 166 0.17 0.14 -6.62
C LEU A 166 0.80 -0.66 -7.74
N ARG A 167 1.27 -1.89 -7.47
CA ARG A 167 1.85 -2.77 -8.48
C ARG A 167 0.89 -2.96 -9.64
N ASP A 168 -0.35 -3.30 -9.35
CA ASP A 168 -1.35 -3.54 -10.39
C ASP A 168 -1.72 -2.24 -11.11
N SER A 169 -1.61 -1.08 -10.44
CA SER A 169 -1.91 0.22 -11.04
C SER A 169 -0.79 0.83 -11.89
N VAL A 170 0.49 0.46 -11.67
CA VAL A 170 1.62 1.06 -12.40
C VAL A 170 2.50 0.05 -13.14
N VAL A 171 2.57 -1.20 -12.68
CA VAL A 171 3.40 -2.24 -13.30
C VAL A 171 2.64 -3.01 -14.37
N MET A 172 1.38 -3.41 -14.10
CA MET A 172 0.56 -4.12 -15.10
C MET A 172 0.30 -3.27 -16.37
N PRO A 173 0.03 -1.95 -16.28
CA PRO A 173 -0.08 -1.09 -17.46
C PRO A 173 1.27 -0.77 -18.13
N GLY A 174 2.39 -1.24 -17.57
CA GLY A 174 3.73 -1.03 -18.12
C GLY A 174 4.32 0.37 -17.87
N TRP A 175 3.74 1.18 -16.98
CA TRP A 175 4.26 2.52 -16.69
C TRP A 175 5.58 2.48 -15.92
N ILE A 176 5.77 1.45 -15.09
CA ILE A 176 6.94 1.20 -14.27
C ILE A 176 7.31 -0.28 -14.38
N SER A 177 8.57 -0.60 -14.62
CA SER A 177 9.01 -2.00 -14.59
C SER A 177 9.01 -2.60 -13.17
N PRO A 178 8.83 -3.92 -12.99
CA PRO A 178 8.84 -4.57 -11.67
C PRO A 178 10.07 -4.26 -10.81
N GLN A 179 11.26 -4.24 -11.43
CA GLN A 179 12.54 -3.92 -10.78
C GLN A 179 12.56 -2.51 -10.17
N TRP A 180 12.09 -1.50 -10.92
CA TRP A 180 11.99 -0.12 -10.48
C TRP A 180 10.97 0.03 -9.35
N PHE A 181 9.84 -0.67 -9.46
CA PHE A 181 8.81 -0.69 -8.44
C PHE A 181 9.33 -1.23 -7.10
N LEU A 182 10.02 -2.36 -7.12
CA LEU A 182 10.59 -2.99 -5.93
C LEU A 182 11.76 -2.21 -5.34
N ALA A 183 12.63 -1.64 -6.18
CA ALA A 183 13.72 -0.79 -5.70
C ALA A 183 13.18 0.47 -5.01
N GLY A 184 12.15 1.11 -5.59
CA GLY A 184 11.48 2.26 -4.99
C GLY A 184 10.83 1.91 -3.65
N TYR A 185 10.15 0.77 -3.57
CA TYR A 185 9.57 0.30 -2.30
C TYR A 185 10.62 -0.05 -1.25
N GLY A 186 11.68 -0.76 -1.63
CA GLY A 186 12.81 -1.08 -0.74
C GLY A 186 13.47 0.19 -0.20
N ALA A 187 13.64 1.20 -1.04
CA ALA A 187 14.18 2.49 -0.62
C ALA A 187 13.23 3.26 0.30
N ALA A 188 11.92 3.22 0.06
CA ALA A 188 10.92 3.90 0.90
C ALA A 188 11.03 3.46 2.38
N GLN A 189 11.48 2.23 2.63
CA GLN A 189 11.69 1.69 3.98
C GLN A 189 12.86 2.33 4.74
N ALA A 190 13.77 2.99 4.04
CA ALA A 190 14.86 3.77 4.61
C ALA A 190 14.52 5.25 4.82
N VAL A 191 13.45 5.75 4.19
CA VAL A 191 13.10 7.17 4.25
C VAL A 191 12.24 7.46 5.49
N PRO A 192 12.61 8.46 6.32
CA PRO A 192 11.78 8.88 7.45
C PRO A 192 10.51 9.56 6.93
N GLY A 193 9.35 8.92 7.08
CA GLY A 193 8.09 9.46 6.59
C GLY A 193 7.01 8.40 6.42
N PRO A 194 5.87 8.76 5.80
CA PRO A 194 4.84 7.80 5.46
C PRO A 194 5.28 6.96 4.27
N LEU A 195 5.13 5.63 4.33
CA LEU A 195 5.48 4.71 3.24
C LEU A 195 4.84 5.08 1.88
N PHE A 196 3.71 5.76 1.91
CA PHE A 196 2.99 6.24 0.72
C PHE A 196 3.79 7.28 -0.09
N THR A 197 4.88 7.86 0.44
CA THR A 197 5.77 8.72 -0.36
C THR A 197 6.54 7.96 -1.44
N VAL A 198 6.48 6.62 -1.46
CA VAL A 198 6.85 5.84 -2.65
C VAL A 198 6.09 6.30 -3.90
N ALA A 199 4.90 6.89 -3.75
CA ALA A 199 4.15 7.51 -4.83
C ALA A 199 4.92 8.64 -5.52
N ALA A 200 5.72 9.42 -4.78
CA ALA A 200 6.54 10.47 -5.38
C ALA A 200 7.58 9.88 -6.33
N PHE A 201 8.23 8.79 -5.93
CA PHE A 201 9.19 8.07 -6.76
C PHE A 201 8.54 7.43 -7.98
N LEU A 202 7.43 6.69 -7.76
CA LEU A 202 6.72 6.02 -8.86
C LEU A 202 6.11 7.03 -9.83
N GLY A 203 5.52 8.12 -9.33
CA GLY A 203 4.98 9.19 -10.17
C GLY A 203 6.05 9.92 -10.97
N ALA A 204 7.26 10.08 -10.42
CA ALA A 204 8.38 10.67 -11.15
C ALA A 204 8.86 9.81 -12.32
N LEU A 205 8.81 8.49 -12.18
CA LEU A 205 9.29 7.54 -13.18
C LEU A 205 8.21 7.05 -14.13
N ALA A 206 6.93 7.27 -13.83
CA ALA A 206 5.82 6.69 -14.57
C ALA A 206 5.73 7.25 -16.00
N SER A 207 5.92 6.39 -17.00
CA SER A 207 5.81 6.77 -18.42
C SER A 207 4.37 7.07 -18.85
N GLY A 208 3.37 6.56 -18.11
CA GLY A 208 1.95 6.80 -18.37
C GLY A 208 1.43 8.18 -17.93
N GLY A 209 2.28 9.04 -17.36
CA GLY A 209 1.92 10.38 -16.87
C GLY A 209 2.96 11.43 -17.25
N PRO A 210 2.88 12.64 -16.66
CA PRO A 210 3.82 13.73 -16.95
C PRO A 210 5.26 13.46 -16.47
N GLY A 211 5.47 12.47 -15.59
CA GLY A 211 6.77 12.14 -15.02
C GLY A 211 7.41 13.29 -14.21
N GLY A 212 8.64 13.08 -13.77
CA GLY A 212 9.45 14.06 -13.03
C GLY A 212 8.73 14.65 -11.81
N ILE A 213 8.99 15.93 -11.53
CA ILE A 213 8.41 16.62 -10.38
C ILE A 213 6.88 16.70 -10.42
N TRP A 214 6.28 16.84 -11.61
CA TRP A 214 4.83 16.93 -11.76
C TRP A 214 4.15 15.59 -11.53
N GLY A 215 4.70 14.51 -12.08
CA GLY A 215 4.23 13.16 -11.81
C GLY A 215 4.35 12.81 -10.32
N ALA A 216 5.47 13.16 -9.68
CA ALA A 216 5.65 12.98 -8.24
C ALA A 216 4.62 13.74 -7.41
N ALA A 217 4.35 15.00 -7.75
CA ALA A 217 3.38 15.83 -7.05
C ALA A 217 1.95 15.27 -7.21
N ILE A 218 1.55 14.91 -8.44
CA ILE A 218 0.24 14.32 -8.72
C ILE A 218 0.05 13.01 -7.97
N ALA A 219 1.00 12.08 -8.08
CA ALA A 219 0.92 10.78 -7.43
C ALA A 219 0.87 10.90 -5.90
N THR A 220 1.68 11.79 -5.32
CA THR A 220 1.68 12.04 -3.87
C THR A 220 0.36 12.65 -3.40
N LEU A 221 -0.17 13.66 -4.10
CA LEU A 221 -1.47 14.23 -3.70
C LEU A 221 -2.60 13.22 -3.87
N ALA A 222 -2.62 12.50 -4.99
CA ALA A 222 -3.67 11.55 -5.33
C ALA A 222 -3.76 10.40 -4.33
N ILE A 223 -2.63 9.83 -3.87
CA ILE A 223 -2.66 8.69 -2.94
C ILE A 223 -3.15 9.07 -1.52
N PHE A 224 -2.92 10.31 -1.07
CA PHE A 224 -3.35 10.77 0.26
C PHE A 224 -4.74 11.40 0.28
N LEU A 225 -5.18 11.99 -0.84
CA LEU A 225 -6.47 12.64 -0.95
C LEU A 225 -7.68 11.79 -0.51
N PRO A 226 -7.83 10.52 -0.92
CA PRO A 226 -8.99 9.72 -0.51
C PRO A 226 -9.04 9.52 1.01
N GLY A 227 -7.90 9.26 1.65
CA GLY A 227 -7.80 9.14 3.10
C GLY A 227 -8.17 10.44 3.82
N LEU A 228 -7.71 11.59 3.32
CA LEU A 228 -8.07 12.90 3.87
C LEU A 228 -9.58 13.17 3.76
N LEU A 229 -10.20 12.85 2.62
CA LEU A 229 -11.63 13.01 2.40
C LEU A 229 -12.45 12.08 3.30
N ILE A 230 -12.05 10.82 3.44
CA ILE A 230 -12.72 9.86 4.32
C ILE A 230 -12.61 10.29 5.79
N VAL A 231 -11.43 10.71 6.25
CA VAL A 231 -11.26 11.23 7.62
C VAL A 231 -12.16 12.45 7.84
N ALA A 232 -12.15 13.43 6.94
CA ALA A 232 -13.01 14.61 7.05
C ALA A 232 -14.52 14.27 7.04
N ALA A 233 -14.91 13.27 6.24
CA ALA A 233 -16.30 12.81 6.14
C ALA A 233 -16.76 12.02 7.38
N THR A 234 -15.87 11.24 7.98
CA THR A 234 -16.20 10.32 9.08
C THR A 234 -16.00 10.93 10.46
N LEU A 235 -15.10 11.91 10.61
CA LEU A 235 -14.74 12.50 11.91
C LEU A 235 -15.96 12.94 12.74
N PRO A 236 -16.99 13.62 12.18
CA PRO A 236 -18.14 14.03 12.97
C PRO A 236 -18.98 12.85 13.50
N TYR A 237 -18.92 11.70 12.83
CA TYR A 237 -19.69 10.51 13.20
C TYR A 237 -18.86 9.42 13.87
N TRP A 238 -17.59 9.69 14.19
CA TRP A 238 -16.64 8.68 14.66
C TRP A 238 -17.16 7.89 15.86
N GLU A 239 -17.75 8.57 16.85
CA GLU A 239 -18.33 7.93 18.03
C GLU A 239 -19.51 7.01 17.70
N VAL A 240 -20.32 7.32 16.69
CA VAL A 240 -21.42 6.42 16.28
C VAL A 240 -20.87 5.23 15.47
N LEU A 241 -19.96 5.50 14.53
CA LEU A 241 -19.41 4.47 13.64
C LEU A 241 -18.61 3.41 14.41
N ARG A 242 -17.78 3.81 15.37
CA ARG A 242 -16.92 2.88 16.13
C ARG A 242 -17.70 1.87 16.98
N HIS A 243 -18.96 2.16 17.32
CA HIS A 243 -19.84 1.28 18.10
C HIS A 243 -20.79 0.44 17.22
N ARG A 244 -20.80 0.65 15.89
CA ARG A 244 -21.61 -0.16 14.97
C ARG A 244 -20.95 -1.52 14.77
N ARG A 245 -21.53 -2.56 15.39
CA ARG A 245 -21.06 -3.96 15.26
C ARG A 245 -20.82 -4.38 13.80
N GLY A 246 -21.77 -4.10 12.91
CA GLY A 246 -21.64 -4.48 11.49
C GLY A 246 -20.45 -3.82 10.79
N LEU A 247 -20.07 -2.59 11.15
CA LEU A 247 -18.88 -1.95 10.58
C LEU A 247 -17.61 -2.60 11.14
N ALA A 248 -17.56 -2.87 12.44
CA ALA A 248 -16.43 -3.55 13.06
C ALA A 248 -16.21 -4.95 12.46
N THR A 249 -17.26 -5.76 12.31
CA THR A 249 -17.17 -7.12 11.77
C THR A 249 -16.85 -7.14 10.28
N ALA A 250 -17.42 -6.22 9.49
CA ALA A 250 -17.01 -6.01 8.10
C ALA A 250 -15.53 -5.64 7.97
N MET A 251 -15.01 -4.74 8.81
CA MET A 251 -13.59 -4.38 8.81
C MET A 251 -12.68 -5.55 9.17
N MET A 252 -13.10 -6.45 10.07
CA MET A 252 -12.34 -7.67 10.35
C MET A 252 -12.21 -8.57 9.10
N GLY A 253 -13.29 -8.72 8.33
CA GLY A 253 -13.26 -9.47 7.09
C GLY A 253 -12.45 -8.80 5.99
N VAL A 254 -12.53 -7.48 5.84
CA VAL A 254 -11.67 -6.69 4.94
C VAL A 254 -10.20 -6.86 5.29
N ASN A 255 -9.84 -6.77 6.57
CA ASN A 255 -8.47 -6.96 7.05
C ASN A 255 -7.93 -8.36 6.75
N ALA A 256 -8.78 -9.39 6.84
CA ALA A 256 -8.40 -10.76 6.45
C ALA A 256 -8.19 -10.90 4.94
N ALA A 257 -9.09 -10.33 4.12
CA ALA A 257 -8.94 -10.32 2.66
C ALA A 257 -7.65 -9.61 2.22
N VAL A 258 -7.30 -8.51 2.91
CA VAL A 258 -6.05 -7.76 2.74
C VAL A 258 -4.81 -8.63 2.98
N VAL A 259 -4.81 -9.48 4.02
CA VAL A 259 -3.70 -10.42 4.27
C VAL A 259 -3.56 -11.39 3.09
N GLY A 260 -4.68 -11.91 2.58
CA GLY A 260 -4.70 -12.76 1.38
C GLY A 260 -4.15 -12.06 0.14
N LEU A 261 -4.55 -10.79 -0.05
CA LEU A 261 -4.09 -9.94 -1.14
C LEU A 261 -2.57 -9.67 -1.08
N LEU A 262 -2.04 -9.36 0.10
CA LEU A 262 -0.61 -9.22 0.30
C LEU A 262 0.13 -10.56 0.09
N GLY A 263 -0.47 -11.67 0.53
CA GLY A 263 0.06 -13.02 0.32
C GLY A 263 0.17 -13.39 -1.16
N ALA A 264 -0.89 -13.18 -1.94
CA ALA A 264 -0.89 -13.42 -3.38
C ALA A 264 0.15 -12.55 -4.10
N ALA A 265 0.26 -11.28 -3.72
CA ALA A 265 1.27 -10.39 -4.28
C ALA A 265 2.70 -10.80 -3.92
N PHE A 266 2.91 -11.28 -2.69
CA PHE A 266 4.20 -11.79 -2.24
C PHE A 266 4.62 -13.05 -3.00
N ILE A 267 3.71 -13.98 -3.25
CA ILE A 267 3.99 -15.17 -4.09
C ILE A 267 4.41 -14.72 -5.49
N ASN A 268 3.65 -13.82 -6.11
CA ASN A 268 3.98 -13.26 -7.42
C ASN A 268 5.37 -12.60 -7.43
N LEU A 269 5.70 -11.86 -6.37
CA LEU A 269 6.99 -11.22 -6.19
C LEU A 269 8.15 -12.25 -6.18
N LEU A 270 8.01 -13.34 -5.41
CA LEU A 270 9.01 -14.40 -5.36
C LEU A 270 9.19 -15.12 -6.71
N THR A 271 8.10 -15.33 -7.45
CA THR A 271 8.14 -16.10 -8.70
C THR A 271 8.69 -15.33 -9.90
N LEU A 272 8.61 -13.99 -9.91
CA LEU A 272 8.81 -13.21 -11.13
C LEU A 272 10.08 -12.35 -11.17
N SER A 273 10.72 -12.01 -10.03
CA SER A 273 11.55 -10.77 -10.08
C SER A 273 12.68 -10.61 -9.07
N THR A 274 13.24 -11.64 -8.42
CA THR A 274 14.33 -11.32 -7.45
C THR A 274 15.43 -12.33 -7.21
N VAL A 275 15.28 -13.61 -7.59
CA VAL A 275 16.34 -14.61 -7.37
C VAL A 275 16.94 -15.00 -8.72
N HIS A 276 17.96 -14.25 -9.13
CA HIS A 276 18.73 -14.50 -10.36
C HIS A 276 20.13 -15.03 -10.05
N SER A 277 20.63 -14.79 -8.84
CA SER A 277 21.96 -15.19 -8.37
C SER A 277 21.86 -16.09 -7.13
N PRO A 278 22.78 -17.06 -6.95
CA PRO A 278 22.85 -17.87 -5.74
C PRO A 278 23.06 -17.04 -4.46
N TRP A 279 23.55 -15.80 -4.58
CA TRP A 279 23.75 -14.89 -3.46
C TRP A 279 22.48 -14.14 -3.04
N ASP A 280 21.43 -14.13 -3.86
CA ASP A 280 20.20 -13.38 -3.58
C ASP A 280 19.45 -13.96 -2.38
N LEU A 281 19.36 -15.29 -2.31
CA LEU A 281 18.67 -16.02 -1.26
C LEU A 281 19.32 -15.81 0.13
N PRO A 282 20.65 -15.96 0.31
CA PRO A 282 21.27 -15.68 1.59
C PRO A 282 21.20 -14.20 2.00
N ILE A 283 21.29 -13.24 1.06
CA ILE A 283 21.14 -11.81 1.39
C ILE A 283 19.71 -11.50 1.85
N ALA A 284 18.69 -11.95 1.10
CA ALA A 284 17.30 -11.75 1.48
C ALA A 284 16.94 -12.48 2.78
N GLY A 285 17.47 -13.69 2.99
CA GLY A 285 17.31 -14.45 4.23
C GLY A 285 17.94 -13.76 5.42
N ALA A 286 19.18 -13.25 5.28
CA ALA A 286 19.84 -12.47 6.31
C ALA A 286 19.08 -11.17 6.64
N ALA A 287 18.59 -10.46 5.61
CA ALA A 287 17.75 -9.28 5.79
C ALA A 287 16.47 -9.60 6.57
N LEU A 288 15.80 -10.70 6.23
CA LEU A 288 14.60 -11.15 6.93
C LEU A 288 14.88 -11.52 8.39
N LEU A 289 15.99 -12.23 8.65
CA LEU A 289 16.40 -12.58 10.01
C LEU A 289 16.74 -11.34 10.85
N LEU A 290 17.46 -10.37 10.27
CA LEU A 290 17.74 -9.10 10.94
C LEU A 290 16.46 -8.33 11.28
N LEU A 291 15.47 -8.35 10.40
CA LEU A 291 14.18 -7.70 10.61
C LEU A 291 13.31 -8.41 11.65
N VAL A 292 13.18 -9.74 11.57
CA VAL A 292 12.26 -10.54 12.40
C VAL A 292 12.86 -10.89 13.75
N VAL A 293 14.09 -11.42 13.76
CA VAL A 293 14.78 -11.89 14.96
C VAL A 293 15.63 -10.78 15.56
N GLY A 294 16.44 -10.11 14.74
CA GLY A 294 17.33 -9.04 15.17
C GLY A 294 16.63 -7.73 15.54
N ARG A 295 15.36 -7.57 15.13
CA ARG A 295 14.58 -6.31 15.25
C ARG A 295 15.36 -5.08 14.80
N ALA A 296 16.22 -5.24 13.79
CA ALA A 296 17.03 -4.18 13.24
C ALA A 296 16.15 -3.08 12.64
N ARG A 297 16.64 -1.84 12.67
CA ARG A 297 15.96 -0.72 12.03
C ARG A 297 15.86 -0.98 10.52
N PRO A 298 14.69 -0.82 9.87
CA PRO A 298 14.55 -1.05 8.43
C PRO A 298 15.60 -0.32 7.59
N LEU A 299 15.96 0.91 7.97
CA LEU A 299 17.05 1.68 7.36
C LEU A 299 18.37 0.89 7.27
N LEU A 300 18.79 0.23 8.35
CA LEU A 300 20.05 -0.53 8.37
C LEU A 300 20.00 -1.74 7.44
N VAL A 301 18.83 -2.38 7.35
CA VAL A 301 18.62 -3.54 6.49
C VAL A 301 18.62 -3.12 5.02
N VAL A 302 18.01 -1.98 4.70
CA VAL A 302 18.04 -1.40 3.34
C VAL A 302 19.46 -1.04 2.92
N ILE A 303 20.23 -0.39 3.80
CA ILE A 303 21.65 -0.06 3.53
C ILE A 303 22.47 -1.33 3.34
N PHE A 304 22.28 -2.33 4.20
CA PHE A 304 22.96 -3.63 4.08
C PHE A 304 22.67 -4.28 2.73
N CYS A 305 21.40 -4.37 2.32
CA CYS A 305 21.06 -5.00 1.05
C CYS A 305 21.59 -4.20 -0.14
N ALA A 306 21.50 -2.87 -0.11
CA ALA A 306 22.03 -2.01 -1.17
C ALA A 306 23.56 -2.16 -1.31
N ALA A 307 24.29 -2.22 -0.19
CA ALA A 307 25.74 -2.43 -0.20
C ALA A 307 26.11 -3.84 -0.66
N ALA A 308 25.41 -4.88 -0.17
CA ALA A 308 25.64 -6.25 -0.57
C ALA A 308 25.33 -6.48 -2.06
N GLY A 309 24.23 -5.89 -2.55
CA GLY A 309 23.89 -5.93 -3.97
C GLY A 309 24.88 -5.18 -4.85
N ALA A 310 25.43 -4.05 -4.39
CA ALA A 310 26.45 -3.31 -5.15
C ALA A 310 27.80 -4.03 -5.25
N ALA A 311 28.06 -5.01 -4.39
CA ALA A 311 29.31 -5.76 -4.33
C ALA A 311 29.31 -7.04 -5.20
N ILE A 312 28.17 -7.42 -5.77
CA ILE A 312 27.96 -8.62 -6.60
C ILE A 312 27.68 -8.17 -8.04
#